data_AF-A0A150WP71-F1
#
_entry.id   AF-A0A150WP71-F1
#
_cell.length_a   1.000
_cell.length_b   1.000
_cell.length_c   1.000
_cell.angle_alpha   90.00
_cell.angle_beta   90.00
_cell.angle_gamma   90.00
#
_symmetry.space_group_name_H-M   'P 1'
#
loop_
_entity.id
_entity.type
_entity.pdbx_description
1 polymer ?
#
loop_
_entity_poly.entity_id
_entity_poly.type
_entity_poly.pdbx_seq_one_letter_code
_entity_poly.pdbx_strand_id
1 'polypeptide(L)'
;MFTKTWCVSVLWGIFILNTGCSLGFFASSVDSSYQPGLEAPGDFTKTWTVGSGTSGEFTMVGDALSYTANSAELIPIGSDYNNTAIGFGSGTKSDTDWNGTNALELNAAGKTAKTGTFISRVFAANSSLNWTKLEWISGVPAGKPYPNNKAIETAYDADNIDMSGNILLLHMDETSWSGAAGEVIDSSGNGNHGLATGVSTTTNGHFAHAGNFSAGSGQYIEIADTGNFNITTTLTVEAWVYPQFIAGDETKYFGIVTKRNDYTDFNFAISYMTFGLPYPTLNIDFRQEDESDTSRFNTGIALNNNEWAHIVMTFDQGVTGERLKVYVNGVLVTGTPGSGAGGTLHIKPGAFPLRVGMLDNTFTETFRGKIDEVAMYNRVLSESEVQARYRRGSNRLKFQVQTCATPAACNGTFLGPDGTAATYYTEAAQYDIAALTSINLTGVSGNNFRYKVTMENDEGTLTPLLKSVAVTPVTYSVAKPNIAAQNGVTYKKLTSFAAITSGAGVVKFQLVKEGSAYYWNGTSWASATTSSHTNTASEINAHIAAFPSFAGTGSLRFKAFFESDDGTAKSSLTSVTVGGAR
;
A
#
# COMPACT_ATOMS: atom_id res chain seq x y z
N MET A 1 -13.13 4.66 54.75
CA MET A 1 -14.07 5.63 54.15
C MET A 1 -13.95 5.49 52.64
N PHE A 2 -14.90 4.81 52.01
CA PHE A 2 -14.93 4.67 50.56
C PHE A 2 -15.64 5.88 49.96
N THR A 3 -14.91 6.62 49.13
CA THR A 3 -15.40 7.75 48.34
C THR A 3 -16.23 7.24 47.17
N LYS A 4 -17.51 7.60 47.13
CA LYS A 4 -18.40 7.49 45.96
C LYS A 4 -18.64 8.88 45.39
N THR A 5 -18.45 9.01 44.09
CA THR A 5 -18.77 10.20 43.29
C THR A 5 -20.27 10.22 42.98
N TRP A 6 -20.84 11.42 43.00
CA TRP A 6 -22.27 11.73 42.98
C TRP A 6 -22.87 11.73 41.57
N CYS A 7 -24.16 11.40 41.46
CA CYS A 7 -25.05 11.95 40.45
C CYS A 7 -26.23 12.62 41.16
N VAL A 8 -26.43 13.90 40.88
CA VAL A 8 -27.41 14.81 41.49
C VAL A 8 -28.76 14.65 40.79
N SER A 9 -29.83 14.54 41.57
CA SER A 9 -31.17 14.95 41.12
C SER A 9 -31.89 15.67 42.27
N VAL A 10 -32.50 16.79 41.92
CA VAL A 10 -32.99 17.88 42.77
C VAL A 10 -34.51 17.71 42.95
N LEU A 11 -34.93 17.59 44.21
CA LEU A 11 -36.08 18.25 44.89
C LEU A 11 -37.50 18.12 44.26
N TRP A 12 -38.62 17.86 44.95
CA TRP A 12 -39.11 18.08 46.33
C TRP A 12 -40.26 17.07 46.60
N GLY A 13 -40.51 16.67 47.87
CA GLY A 13 -41.88 16.30 48.29
C GLY A 13 -42.09 15.14 49.28
N ILE A 14 -41.66 15.33 50.53
CA ILE A 14 -42.31 14.92 51.79
C ILE A 14 -42.51 13.40 52.12
N PHE A 15 -41.88 13.04 53.26
CA PHE A 15 -42.02 11.84 54.09
C PHE A 15 -43.49 11.50 54.42
N ILE A 16 -43.88 10.24 54.64
CA ILE A 16 -43.79 9.55 55.95
C ILE A 16 -44.00 8.03 55.72
N LEU A 17 -43.06 7.23 56.22
CA LEU A 17 -43.29 5.83 56.59
C LEU A 17 -43.96 5.82 57.96
N ASN A 18 -45.11 5.15 58.09
CA ASN A 18 -45.53 4.66 59.40
C ASN A 18 -46.15 3.27 59.29
N THR A 19 -45.62 2.39 60.12
CA THR A 19 -46.00 1.00 60.32
C THR A 19 -47.08 0.87 61.38
N GLY A 20 -48.06 -0.01 61.14
CA GLY A 20 -48.71 -0.79 62.19
C GLY A 20 -50.17 -0.49 62.52
N CYS A 21 -51.02 -1.52 62.31
CA CYS A 21 -52.24 -1.97 63.04
C CYS A 21 -53.28 -2.52 62.03
N SER A 22 -53.50 -3.84 61.93
CA SER A 22 -54.35 -4.73 62.79
C SER A 22 -55.80 -4.23 62.88
N LEU A 23 -56.88 -4.93 62.51
CA LEU A 23 -57.32 -6.28 62.88
C LEU A 23 -58.67 -6.61 62.18
N GLY A 24 -58.95 -7.90 61.99
CA GLY A 24 -60.30 -8.52 61.99
C GLY A 24 -61.05 -8.52 60.64
N PHE A 25 -61.83 -9.54 60.25
CA PHE A 25 -62.24 -10.78 60.90
C PHE A 25 -63.06 -11.62 59.89
N PHE A 26 -63.06 -12.94 60.10
CA PHE A 26 -64.07 -13.98 59.76
C PHE A 26 -64.22 -14.60 58.35
N ALA A 27 -64.01 -15.94 58.38
CA ALA A 27 -64.82 -17.03 57.79
C ALA A 27 -64.88 -17.17 56.25
N SER A 28 -64.85 -18.34 55.61
CA SER A 28 -64.97 -19.75 56.01
C SER A 28 -64.57 -20.68 54.84
N SER A 29 -64.20 -21.92 55.18
CA SER A 29 -64.43 -23.19 54.45
C SER A 29 -63.84 -23.46 53.04
N VAL A 30 -62.77 -24.26 53.04
CA VAL A 30 -62.61 -25.62 52.43
C VAL A 30 -63.10 -25.88 50.98
N ASP A 31 -62.10 -25.96 50.09
CA ASP A 31 -61.73 -27.07 49.17
C ASP A 31 -62.38 -27.27 47.77
N SER A 32 -61.48 -27.67 46.88
CA SER A 32 -61.63 -28.48 45.67
C SER A 32 -62.06 -27.80 44.37
N SER A 33 -61.07 -27.44 43.55
CA SER A 33 -60.89 -28.11 42.26
C SER A 33 -59.58 -27.69 41.61
N TYR A 34 -58.64 -28.63 41.55
CA TYR A 34 -57.65 -28.71 40.49
C TYR A 34 -58.39 -28.68 39.15
N GLN A 35 -58.19 -27.61 38.38
CA GLN A 35 -58.47 -27.57 36.96
C GLN A 35 -57.10 -27.49 36.28
N PRO A 36 -56.67 -28.50 35.50
CA PRO A 36 -55.54 -28.29 34.62
C PRO A 36 -56.02 -27.28 33.58
N GLY A 37 -55.52 -26.05 33.71
CA GLY A 37 -55.63 -25.08 32.62
C GLY A 37 -55.00 -25.72 31.40
N LEU A 38 -55.83 -26.06 30.43
CA LEU A 38 -55.46 -26.18 29.03
C LEU A 38 -54.71 -24.89 28.67
N GLU A 39 -53.39 -24.91 28.73
CA GLU A 39 -52.59 -23.93 28.02
C GLU A 39 -52.95 -24.09 26.55
N ALA A 40 -53.62 -23.09 25.98
CA ALA A 40 -53.71 -22.94 24.55
C ALA A 40 -52.29 -23.06 23.97
N PRO A 41 -52.08 -23.72 22.81
CA PRO A 41 -50.75 -23.78 22.20
C PRO A 41 -50.33 -22.33 21.95
N GLY A 42 -49.41 -21.81 22.75
CA GLY A 42 -48.89 -20.47 22.55
C GLY A 42 -48.15 -20.47 21.23
N ASP A 43 -48.74 -19.85 20.21
CA ASP A 43 -48.05 -19.55 18.98
C ASP A 43 -46.79 -18.73 19.34
N PHE A 44 -45.66 -19.10 18.77
CA PHE A 44 -44.39 -18.42 18.97
C PHE A 44 -43.90 -17.84 17.65
N THR A 45 -43.15 -16.75 17.78
CA THR A 45 -42.28 -16.23 16.72
C THR A 45 -40.90 -16.06 17.33
N LYS A 46 -39.89 -16.75 16.78
CA LYS A 46 -38.49 -16.58 17.17
C LYS A 46 -37.74 -15.95 16.02
N THR A 47 -37.15 -14.80 16.29
CA THR A 47 -36.22 -14.13 15.38
C THR A 47 -34.81 -14.23 15.94
N TRP A 48 -33.86 -14.57 15.08
CA TRP A 48 -32.42 -14.45 15.30
C TRP A 48 -31.93 -13.30 14.42
N THR A 49 -31.26 -12.31 15.01
CA THR A 49 -30.77 -11.11 14.32
C THR A 49 -29.25 -11.05 14.39
N VAL A 50 -28.61 -10.72 13.29
CA VAL A 50 -27.15 -10.65 13.19
C VAL A 50 -26.67 -9.20 13.45
N GLY A 51 -25.61 -9.00 14.26
CA GLY A 51 -25.10 -7.66 14.57
C GLY A 51 -24.01 -7.58 15.65
N SER A 52 -23.36 -6.42 15.78
CA SER A 52 -22.27 -6.17 16.75
C SER A 52 -22.78 -6.18 18.19
N GLY A 53 -22.62 -7.31 18.88
CA GLY A 53 -23.08 -7.50 20.27
C GLY A 53 -23.63 -8.89 20.55
N THR A 54 -23.82 -9.74 19.53
CA THR A 54 -24.38 -11.10 19.67
C THR A 54 -23.33 -12.18 19.96
N SER A 55 -22.31 -11.88 20.78
CA SER A 55 -21.40 -12.93 21.28
C SER A 55 -22.22 -13.99 22.02
N GLY A 56 -22.51 -15.12 21.36
CA GLY A 56 -23.27 -16.24 21.92
C GLY A 56 -24.53 -16.68 21.13
N GLU A 57 -25.04 -15.93 20.14
CA GLU A 57 -26.19 -16.41 19.35
C GLU A 57 -25.80 -17.26 18.13
N PHE A 58 -24.60 -17.05 17.58
CA PHE A 58 -24.13 -17.74 16.38
C PHE A 58 -22.70 -18.27 16.53
N THR A 59 -22.42 -19.41 15.90
CA THR A 59 -21.06 -19.94 15.69
C THR A 59 -20.70 -19.83 14.23
N MET A 60 -19.53 -19.27 13.90
CA MET A 60 -19.01 -19.25 12.53
C MET A 60 -18.25 -20.52 12.21
N VAL A 61 -18.39 -20.97 10.98
CA VAL A 61 -17.62 -22.06 10.40
C VAL A 61 -17.06 -21.60 9.05
N GLY A 62 -15.76 -21.32 9.03
CA GLY A 62 -15.00 -20.79 7.88
C GLY A 62 -14.58 -19.34 8.05
N ASP A 63 -13.50 -18.94 7.36
CA ASP A 63 -12.79 -17.67 7.58
C ASP A 63 -13.24 -16.52 6.66
N ALA A 64 -14.29 -16.72 5.86
CA ALA A 64 -14.73 -15.79 4.81
C ALA A 64 -16.04 -15.05 5.12
N LEU A 65 -16.39 -14.88 6.39
CA LEU A 65 -17.56 -14.12 6.85
C LEU A 65 -17.15 -13.00 7.80
N SER A 66 -17.75 -11.82 7.64
CA SER A 66 -17.64 -10.72 8.60
C SER A 66 -19.01 -10.46 9.24
N TYR A 67 -18.99 -10.06 10.52
CA TYR A 67 -20.13 -9.46 11.17
C TYR A 67 -20.02 -7.94 11.10
N THR A 68 -21.06 -7.29 10.59
CA THR A 68 -21.24 -5.83 10.70
C THR A 68 -22.15 -5.52 11.89
N ALA A 69 -22.49 -4.25 12.08
CA ALA A 69 -23.47 -3.86 13.09
C ALA A 69 -24.84 -4.55 12.91
N ASN A 70 -25.19 -4.96 11.68
CA ASN A 70 -26.56 -5.42 11.34
C ASN A 70 -26.62 -6.68 10.46
N SER A 71 -25.49 -7.29 10.07
CA SER A 71 -25.48 -8.41 9.12
C SER A 71 -24.26 -9.31 9.29
N ALA A 72 -24.40 -10.56 8.84
CA ALA A 72 -23.26 -11.41 8.47
C ALA A 72 -23.13 -11.35 6.95
N GLU A 73 -21.91 -11.20 6.46
CA GLU A 73 -21.65 -10.97 5.03
C GLU A 73 -20.49 -11.82 4.52
N LEU A 74 -20.64 -12.33 3.30
CA LEU A 74 -19.55 -12.93 2.56
C LEU A 74 -18.49 -11.87 2.28
N ILE A 75 -17.28 -12.07 2.81
CA ILE A 75 -16.19 -11.11 2.64
C ILE A 75 -15.69 -11.18 1.19
N PRO A 76 -15.48 -10.03 0.53
CA PRO A 76 -14.77 -10.00 -0.74
C PRO A 76 -13.35 -10.57 -0.57
N ILE A 77 -13.07 -11.64 -1.31
CA ILE A 77 -11.76 -12.29 -1.40
C ILE A 77 -10.79 -11.48 -2.26
N GLY A 78 -11.22 -10.45 -2.97
CA GLY A 78 -10.40 -9.67 -3.90
C GLY A 78 -9.30 -8.81 -3.29
N SER A 79 -8.96 -8.94 -2.00
CA SER A 79 -7.83 -8.21 -1.41
C SER A 79 -7.09 -8.98 -0.31
N ASP A 80 -5.79 -8.74 -0.22
CA ASP A 80 -4.95 -9.09 0.91
C ASP A 80 -4.57 -7.80 1.65
N TYR A 81 -4.84 -7.70 2.95
CA TYR A 81 -4.64 -6.47 3.74
C TYR A 81 -4.26 -6.69 5.21
N ASN A 82 -4.09 -7.96 5.62
CA ASN A 82 -3.76 -8.35 6.99
C ASN A 82 -3.03 -9.71 7.00
N ASN A 83 -2.53 -10.12 8.17
CA ASN A 83 -1.85 -11.41 8.34
C ASN A 83 -2.79 -12.59 8.67
N THR A 84 -4.01 -12.61 8.13
CA THR A 84 -4.97 -13.70 8.38
C THR A 84 -4.99 -14.71 7.23
N ALA A 85 -5.76 -15.80 7.40
CA ALA A 85 -5.98 -16.82 6.36
C ALA A 85 -6.66 -16.28 5.08
N ILE A 86 -7.28 -15.11 5.14
CA ILE A 86 -7.89 -14.43 3.98
C ILE A 86 -7.04 -13.26 3.43
N GLY A 87 -5.86 -13.00 4.02
CA GLY A 87 -4.90 -12.00 3.58
C GLY A 87 -3.51 -12.58 3.31
N PHE A 88 -2.47 -11.78 3.58
CA PHE A 88 -1.06 -12.16 3.44
C PHE A 88 -0.68 -13.38 4.29
N GLY A 89 -1.44 -13.71 5.34
CA GLY A 89 -1.18 -14.87 6.20
C GLY A 89 -1.24 -16.21 5.46
N SER A 90 -2.02 -16.31 4.37
CA SER A 90 -2.20 -17.54 3.59
C SER A 90 -1.29 -17.66 2.36
N GLY A 91 -0.51 -16.62 2.04
CA GLY A 91 0.44 -16.64 0.94
C GLY A 91 1.79 -17.26 1.30
N THR A 92 2.55 -17.64 0.28
CA THR A 92 3.90 -18.18 0.41
C THR A 92 4.90 -17.03 0.51
N LYS A 93 5.73 -17.05 1.57
CA LYS A 93 6.75 -16.03 1.85
C LYS A 93 8.14 -16.64 1.64
N SER A 94 9.02 -15.92 0.95
CA SER A 94 10.46 -16.21 0.87
C SER A 94 11.19 -14.91 1.18
N ASP A 95 11.97 -14.89 2.25
CA ASP A 95 12.73 -13.71 2.68
C ASP A 95 11.88 -12.46 2.95
N THR A 96 10.57 -12.66 3.11
CA THR A 96 9.58 -11.67 3.50
C THR A 96 8.83 -12.15 4.73
N ASP A 97 8.31 -11.23 5.53
CA ASP A 97 7.36 -11.56 6.59
C ASP A 97 6.44 -10.38 6.92
N TRP A 98 5.37 -10.66 7.65
CA TRP A 98 4.54 -9.61 8.23
C TRP A 98 5.30 -8.91 9.35
N ASN A 99 5.34 -7.57 9.31
CA ASN A 99 6.11 -6.76 10.26
C ASN A 99 5.53 -6.71 11.70
N GLY A 100 4.46 -7.47 11.97
CA GLY A 100 3.76 -7.50 13.25
C GLY A 100 2.78 -6.35 13.48
N THR A 101 2.69 -5.37 12.57
CA THR A 101 1.80 -4.21 12.69
C THR A 101 0.76 -4.20 11.57
N ASN A 102 1.11 -3.76 10.36
CA ASN A 102 0.17 -3.48 9.29
C ASN A 102 0.72 -3.69 7.86
N ALA A 103 1.92 -4.26 7.69
CA ALA A 103 2.52 -4.43 6.37
C ALA A 103 3.36 -5.71 6.24
N LEU A 104 3.44 -6.22 5.01
CA LEU A 104 4.48 -7.15 4.58
C LEU A 104 5.79 -6.39 4.34
N GLU A 105 6.91 -6.96 4.77
CA GLU A 105 8.27 -6.41 4.62
C GLU A 105 9.31 -7.51 4.34
N LEU A 106 10.56 -7.12 4.08
CA LEU A 106 11.71 -8.03 4.07
C LEU A 106 12.03 -8.50 5.50
N ASN A 107 12.20 -9.81 5.70
CA ASN A 107 12.68 -10.34 6.97
C ASN A 107 14.22 -10.17 7.09
N ALA A 108 14.84 -10.68 8.15
CA ALA A 108 16.30 -10.54 8.34
C ALA A 108 17.14 -11.11 7.18
N ALA A 109 16.72 -12.24 6.60
CA ALA A 109 17.37 -12.84 5.44
C ALA A 109 17.16 -11.98 4.19
N GLY A 110 15.94 -11.47 3.96
CA GLY A 110 15.65 -10.59 2.83
C GLY A 110 16.33 -9.24 2.89
N LYS A 111 16.46 -8.68 4.09
CA LYS A 111 17.28 -7.49 4.38
C LYS A 111 18.75 -7.74 3.99
N THR A 112 19.31 -8.88 4.39
CA THR A 112 20.68 -9.27 4.00
C THR A 112 20.82 -9.49 2.49
N ALA A 113 19.85 -10.17 1.88
CA ALA A 113 19.83 -10.48 0.46
C ALA A 113 19.40 -9.29 -0.42
N LYS A 114 18.95 -8.19 0.19
CA LYS A 114 18.39 -7.01 -0.49
C LYS A 114 17.13 -7.31 -1.33
N THR A 115 16.53 -8.48 -1.14
CA THR A 115 15.37 -8.94 -1.91
C THR A 115 14.57 -10.01 -1.17
N GLY A 116 13.30 -10.14 -1.50
CA GLY A 116 12.42 -11.19 -1.04
C GLY A 116 11.16 -11.28 -1.89
N THR A 117 10.41 -12.36 -1.77
CA THR A 117 9.19 -12.57 -2.54
C THR A 117 8.02 -12.99 -1.67
N PHE A 118 6.84 -12.58 -2.09
CA PHE A 118 5.56 -13.08 -1.59
C PHE A 118 4.69 -13.51 -2.75
N ILE A 119 4.08 -14.69 -2.64
CA ILE A 119 3.11 -15.20 -3.61
C ILE A 119 1.76 -15.31 -2.91
N SER A 120 0.76 -14.67 -3.48
CA SER A 120 -0.60 -14.66 -2.94
C SER A 120 -1.21 -16.06 -2.90
N ARG A 121 -2.28 -16.19 -2.11
CA ARG A 121 -3.26 -17.27 -2.29
C ARG A 121 -3.88 -17.23 -3.69
N VAL A 122 -4.63 -18.27 -4.03
CA VAL A 122 -5.41 -18.30 -5.27
C VAL A 122 -6.72 -17.53 -5.07
N PHE A 123 -6.92 -16.49 -5.87
CA PHE A 123 -8.21 -15.82 -6.03
C PHE A 123 -9.04 -16.65 -7.01
N ALA A 124 -9.91 -17.49 -6.48
CA ALA A 124 -10.68 -18.44 -7.28
C ALA A 124 -12.00 -17.84 -7.80
N ALA A 125 -12.35 -18.17 -9.03
CA ALA A 125 -13.68 -18.01 -9.61
C ALA A 125 -14.10 -19.31 -10.32
N ASN A 126 -15.42 -19.53 -10.42
CA ASN A 126 -15.97 -20.76 -11.02
C ASN A 126 -16.24 -20.63 -12.52
N SER A 127 -15.92 -19.46 -13.11
CA SER A 127 -15.96 -19.20 -14.55
C SER A 127 -14.78 -18.31 -14.94
N SER A 128 -14.47 -18.26 -16.24
CA SER A 128 -13.38 -17.43 -16.75
C SER A 128 -13.72 -15.95 -16.58
N LEU A 129 -12.87 -15.22 -15.85
CA LEU A 129 -12.98 -13.77 -15.66
C LEU A 129 -11.90 -13.04 -16.45
N ASN A 130 -12.21 -11.81 -16.85
CA ASN A 130 -11.22 -10.85 -17.32
C ASN A 130 -10.73 -10.07 -16.10
N TRP A 131 -9.49 -10.32 -15.69
CA TRP A 131 -8.86 -9.60 -14.59
C TRP A 131 -8.30 -8.30 -15.14
N THR A 132 -8.87 -7.17 -14.73
CA THR A 132 -8.65 -5.88 -15.38
C THR A 132 -7.79 -4.93 -14.58
N LYS A 133 -7.62 -5.18 -13.28
CA LYS A 133 -6.93 -4.23 -12.40
C LYS A 133 -6.17 -4.93 -11.29
N LEU A 134 -4.97 -4.44 -11.02
CA LEU A 134 -4.19 -4.72 -9.83
C LEU A 134 -3.96 -3.40 -9.10
N GLU A 135 -4.28 -3.38 -7.81
CA GLU A 135 -4.18 -2.20 -6.96
C GLU A 135 -3.40 -2.56 -5.71
N TRP A 136 -2.57 -1.67 -5.21
CA TRP A 136 -1.88 -1.90 -3.94
C TRP A 136 -1.60 -0.60 -3.20
N ILE A 137 -1.46 -0.71 -1.89
CA ILE A 137 -1.09 0.39 -1.01
C ILE A 137 0.27 0.07 -0.42
N SER A 138 1.25 0.95 -0.65
CA SER A 138 2.56 0.90 -0.03
C SER A 138 2.58 1.73 1.26
N GLY A 139 3.33 1.27 2.28
CA GLY A 139 3.49 1.99 3.54
C GLY A 139 4.51 3.14 3.46
N VAL A 140 5.51 2.95 2.61
CA VAL A 140 6.48 3.96 2.18
C VAL A 140 6.54 3.96 0.66
N PRO A 141 6.87 5.08 0.00
CA PRO A 141 7.02 5.13 -1.44
C PRO A 141 8.08 4.12 -1.94
N ALA A 142 7.81 3.45 -3.06
CA ALA A 142 8.70 2.43 -3.61
C ALA A 142 8.73 2.48 -5.14
N GLY A 143 9.82 2.99 -5.71
CA GLY A 143 10.06 3.06 -7.14
C GLY A 143 9.26 4.17 -7.83
N LYS A 144 8.92 5.23 -7.09
CA LYS A 144 8.22 6.40 -7.62
C LYS A 144 9.18 7.56 -7.87
N PRO A 145 9.01 8.34 -8.95
CA PRO A 145 9.72 9.61 -9.15
C PRO A 145 9.34 10.64 -8.07
N TYR A 146 10.01 11.80 -8.06
CA TYR A 146 9.62 12.90 -7.18
C TYR A 146 8.26 13.50 -7.61
N PRO A 147 7.45 14.01 -6.66
CA PRO A 147 6.22 14.71 -7.00
C PRO A 147 6.48 15.98 -7.82
N ASN A 148 5.60 16.26 -8.78
CA ASN A 148 5.69 17.49 -9.58
C ASN A 148 5.45 18.75 -8.74
N ASN A 149 5.91 19.86 -9.28
CA ASN A 149 5.75 21.20 -8.76
C ASN A 149 6.35 21.34 -7.34
N LYS A 150 5.65 22.07 -6.47
CA LYS A 150 5.97 22.24 -5.05
C LYS A 150 5.04 21.40 -4.16
N ALA A 151 4.62 20.23 -4.65
CA ALA A 151 3.70 19.36 -3.96
C ALA A 151 4.28 18.84 -2.63
N ILE A 152 3.41 18.61 -1.66
CA ILE A 152 3.74 18.02 -0.36
C ILE A 152 2.93 16.76 -0.19
N GLU A 153 3.60 15.64 0.02
CA GLU A 153 2.92 14.36 0.22
C GLU A 153 2.44 14.20 1.66
N THR A 154 1.31 13.52 1.82
CA THR A 154 0.76 13.15 3.13
C THR A 154 0.12 11.77 3.13
N ALA A 155 0.25 11.02 2.03
CA ALA A 155 -0.51 9.78 1.82
C ALA A 155 0.17 8.54 2.42
N TYR A 156 1.47 8.62 2.72
CA TYR A 156 2.27 7.50 3.21
C TYR A 156 2.41 7.52 4.74
N ASP A 157 2.66 6.35 5.34
CA ASP A 157 2.88 6.23 6.78
C ASP A 157 4.19 6.92 7.21
N ALA A 158 5.18 6.93 6.31
CA ALA A 158 6.46 7.62 6.45
C ALA A 158 7.01 7.99 5.06
N ASP A 159 8.13 8.73 5.02
CA ASP A 159 8.86 9.08 3.79
C ASP A 159 8.07 9.89 2.76
N ASN A 160 7.07 10.63 3.23
CA ASN A 160 6.44 11.67 2.44
C ASN A 160 7.47 12.74 2.06
N ILE A 161 7.47 13.16 0.79
CA ILE A 161 8.37 14.19 0.29
C ILE A 161 7.69 15.57 0.33
N ASP A 162 8.44 16.57 0.77
CA ASP A 162 8.10 17.99 0.61
C ASP A 162 8.90 18.59 -0.55
N MET A 163 8.22 18.98 -1.63
CA MET A 163 8.83 19.68 -2.78
C MET A 163 8.76 21.21 -2.64
N SER A 164 8.45 21.75 -1.46
CA SER A 164 8.54 23.19 -1.18
C SER A 164 9.93 23.70 -1.52
N GLY A 165 10.01 24.92 -2.06
CA GLY A 165 11.28 25.50 -2.50
C GLY A 165 11.93 24.84 -3.72
N ASN A 166 11.31 23.82 -4.35
CA ASN A 166 11.78 23.27 -5.62
C ASN A 166 11.76 24.36 -6.72
N ILE A 167 12.89 24.52 -7.40
CA ILE A 167 13.09 25.51 -8.48
C ILE A 167 13.48 24.87 -9.82
N LEU A 168 13.80 23.57 -9.83
CA LEU A 168 14.07 22.78 -11.03
C LEU A 168 13.84 21.32 -10.71
N LEU A 169 13.11 20.61 -11.56
CA LEU A 169 12.96 19.16 -11.48
C LEU A 169 12.95 18.58 -12.88
N LEU A 170 13.99 17.84 -13.24
CA LEU A 170 14.11 17.15 -14.51
C LEU A 170 13.96 15.65 -14.24
N HIS A 171 12.75 15.12 -14.50
CA HIS A 171 12.50 13.68 -14.47
C HIS A 171 13.24 12.94 -15.59
N MET A 172 13.47 13.60 -16.73
CA MET A 172 14.13 12.98 -17.90
C MET A 172 13.40 11.74 -18.44
N ASP A 173 12.07 11.74 -18.27
CA ASP A 173 11.17 10.65 -18.59
C ASP A 173 10.57 10.71 -20.01
N GLU A 174 10.98 11.70 -20.81
CA GLU A 174 10.52 11.83 -22.18
C GLU A 174 11.02 10.67 -23.04
N THR A 175 10.20 10.23 -24.01
CA THR A 175 10.55 9.08 -24.85
C THR A 175 11.70 9.35 -25.82
N SER A 176 11.99 10.63 -26.12
CA SER A 176 13.04 11.03 -27.06
C SER A 176 13.41 12.50 -26.94
N TRP A 177 14.70 12.81 -27.14
CA TRP A 177 15.21 14.16 -27.37
C TRP A 177 15.86 14.26 -28.75
N SER A 178 15.75 15.43 -29.35
CA SER A 178 16.10 15.76 -30.75
C SER A 178 17.06 16.93 -30.88
N GLY A 179 17.43 17.60 -29.79
CA GLY A 179 18.17 18.85 -29.77
C GLY A 179 17.29 20.09 -29.91
N ALA A 180 15.99 19.97 -29.64
CA ALA A 180 15.06 21.10 -29.68
C ALA A 180 15.06 21.87 -28.36
N ALA A 181 14.89 23.20 -28.44
CA ALA A 181 14.80 24.03 -27.25
C ALA A 181 13.58 23.65 -26.41
N GLY A 182 13.78 23.41 -25.11
CA GLY A 182 12.73 23.12 -24.14
C GLY A 182 12.21 21.68 -24.18
N GLU A 183 12.95 20.74 -24.76
CA GLU A 183 12.55 19.32 -24.84
C GLU A 183 12.81 18.51 -23.56
N VAL A 184 13.69 19.00 -22.67
CA VAL A 184 13.89 18.40 -21.35
C VAL A 184 13.00 19.14 -20.35
N ILE A 185 11.96 18.49 -19.85
CA ILE A 185 10.87 19.16 -19.16
C ILE A 185 11.20 19.41 -17.68
N ASP A 186 11.31 20.69 -17.31
CA ASP A 186 11.18 21.14 -15.92
C ASP A 186 9.76 20.93 -15.37
N SER A 187 9.65 19.99 -14.45
CA SER A 187 8.44 19.62 -13.72
C SER A 187 8.31 20.32 -12.36
N SER A 188 9.18 21.29 -12.04
CA SER A 188 9.07 22.10 -10.80
C SER A 188 7.96 23.17 -10.86
N GLY A 189 7.39 23.39 -12.04
CA GLY A 189 6.38 24.42 -12.30
C GLY A 189 6.96 25.81 -12.59
N ASN A 190 8.29 25.95 -12.71
CA ASN A 190 8.95 27.23 -13.01
C ASN A 190 9.26 27.41 -14.50
N GLY A 191 9.07 26.38 -15.34
CA GLY A 191 9.23 26.47 -16.79
C GLY A 191 10.70 26.58 -17.25
N ASN A 192 11.64 26.16 -16.41
CA ASN A 192 13.07 26.17 -16.72
C ASN A 192 13.45 24.95 -17.59
N HIS A 193 12.75 24.73 -18.69
CA HIS A 193 12.98 23.58 -19.58
C HIS A 193 14.40 23.62 -20.17
N GLY A 194 15.01 22.45 -20.31
CA GLY A 194 16.37 22.28 -20.82
C GLY A 194 16.43 22.02 -22.33
N LEU A 195 17.61 22.24 -22.89
CA LEU A 195 18.03 21.89 -24.24
C LEU A 195 19.06 20.76 -24.17
N ALA A 196 18.79 19.60 -24.76
CA ALA A 196 19.75 18.52 -24.84
C ALA A 196 20.71 18.73 -26.02
N THR A 197 22.01 18.76 -25.77
CA THR A 197 23.05 18.81 -26.81
C THR A 197 23.77 17.47 -26.85
N GLY A 198 23.55 16.70 -27.91
CA GLY A 198 24.20 15.39 -28.08
C GLY A 198 23.79 14.31 -27.06
N VAL A 199 22.82 14.58 -26.17
CA VAL A 199 22.29 13.62 -25.18
C VAL A 199 21.04 12.95 -25.75
N SER A 200 20.88 11.65 -25.54
CA SER A 200 19.64 10.92 -25.89
C SER A 200 18.91 10.46 -24.64
N THR A 201 17.67 9.98 -24.78
CA THR A 201 16.95 9.31 -23.70
C THR A 201 17.23 7.80 -23.74
N THR A 202 16.97 7.09 -22.64
CA THR A 202 17.06 5.62 -22.56
C THR A 202 15.97 5.06 -21.65
N THR A 203 15.39 3.90 -21.98
CA THR A 203 14.38 3.21 -21.14
C THR A 203 14.97 2.48 -19.93
N ASN A 204 16.29 2.60 -19.71
CA ASN A 204 16.99 2.02 -18.57
C ASN A 204 17.32 3.12 -17.56
N GLY A 205 16.29 3.90 -17.21
CA GLY A 205 16.34 4.94 -16.18
C GLY A 205 16.32 4.38 -14.77
N HIS A 206 16.48 5.26 -13.78
CA HIS A 206 16.22 4.90 -12.39
C HIS A 206 14.71 4.88 -12.15
N PHE A 207 14.00 5.87 -12.70
CA PHE A 207 12.55 5.90 -12.82
C PHE A 207 12.19 5.99 -14.30
N ALA A 208 11.63 4.91 -14.87
CA ALA A 208 11.30 4.81 -16.28
C ALA A 208 12.45 5.16 -17.26
N HIS A 209 12.63 6.41 -17.69
CA HIS A 209 13.73 6.81 -18.58
C HIS A 209 14.82 7.61 -17.87
N ALA A 210 15.89 7.94 -18.59
CA ALA A 210 16.96 8.81 -18.10
C ALA A 210 17.67 9.49 -19.26
N GLY A 211 18.39 10.57 -18.96
CA GLY A 211 19.35 11.16 -19.89
C GLY A 211 20.58 10.27 -20.05
N ASN A 212 20.92 9.93 -21.29
CA ASN A 212 22.04 9.07 -21.66
C ASN A 212 23.19 9.88 -22.29
N PHE A 213 24.29 9.97 -21.56
CA PHE A 213 25.48 10.76 -21.86
C PHE A 213 26.62 9.85 -22.33
N SER A 214 26.36 9.00 -23.33
CA SER A 214 27.29 7.95 -23.77
C SER A 214 27.80 8.09 -25.21
N ALA A 215 27.45 9.16 -25.93
CA ALA A 215 27.70 9.31 -27.37
C ALA A 215 29.03 10.03 -27.70
N GLY A 216 29.71 10.63 -26.73
CA GLY A 216 31.00 11.30 -26.95
C GLY A 216 31.28 12.46 -25.98
N SER A 217 32.24 13.31 -26.33
CA SER A 217 32.52 14.56 -25.62
C SER A 217 31.52 15.67 -25.99
N GLY A 218 31.37 16.68 -25.13
CA GLY A 218 30.50 17.83 -25.39
C GLY A 218 28.99 17.53 -25.33
N GLN A 219 28.57 16.49 -24.61
CA GLN A 219 27.15 16.23 -24.38
C GLN A 219 26.71 16.91 -23.08
N TYR A 220 25.58 17.59 -23.09
CA TYR A 220 25.03 18.20 -21.88
C TYR A 220 23.56 18.54 -22.08
N ILE A 221 22.85 18.73 -20.98
CA ILE A 221 21.58 19.44 -20.97
C ILE A 221 21.85 20.84 -20.45
N GLU A 222 21.44 21.86 -21.19
CA GLU A 222 21.56 23.25 -20.78
C GLU A 222 20.22 23.83 -20.37
N ILE A 223 20.18 24.45 -19.20
CA ILE A 223 19.05 25.20 -18.69
C ILE A 223 19.48 26.66 -18.68
N ALA A 224 18.78 27.48 -19.45
CA ALA A 224 19.09 28.90 -19.58
C ALA A 224 19.05 29.60 -18.22
N ASP A 225 19.98 30.53 -18.00
CA ASP A 225 19.95 31.32 -16.78
C ASP A 225 18.80 32.34 -16.84
N THR A 226 17.83 32.17 -15.96
CA THR A 226 16.68 33.06 -15.80
C THR A 226 16.81 33.92 -14.53
N GLY A 227 17.96 33.86 -13.84
CA GLY A 227 18.19 34.48 -12.54
C GLY A 227 17.66 33.66 -11.36
N ASN A 228 16.76 32.70 -11.60
CA ASN A 228 16.18 31.81 -10.58
C ASN A 228 17.23 30.87 -9.94
N PHE A 229 18.39 30.71 -10.58
CA PHE A 229 19.51 29.89 -10.10
C PHE A 229 20.60 30.71 -9.38
N ASN A 230 20.40 32.02 -9.18
CA ASN A 230 21.32 32.88 -8.44
C ASN A 230 21.10 32.77 -6.92
N ILE A 231 21.22 31.55 -6.40
CA ILE A 231 21.01 31.24 -4.99
C ILE A 231 22.32 31.49 -4.23
N THR A 232 22.29 32.37 -3.23
CA THR A 232 23.45 32.73 -2.41
C THR A 232 23.34 32.30 -0.95
N THR A 233 22.12 32.02 -0.45
CA THR A 233 21.85 31.77 0.97
C THR A 233 21.68 30.28 1.30
N THR A 234 20.73 29.61 0.65
CA THR A 234 20.34 28.22 0.95
C THR A 234 20.06 27.45 -0.33
N LEU A 235 20.80 26.37 -0.55
CA LEU A 235 20.73 25.59 -1.79
C LEU A 235 20.68 24.10 -1.47
N THR A 236 19.85 23.36 -2.18
CA THR A 236 20.00 21.90 -2.31
C THR A 236 20.04 21.53 -3.78
N VAL A 237 20.96 20.65 -4.18
CA VAL A 237 21.03 20.05 -5.51
C VAL A 237 21.09 18.55 -5.35
N GLU A 238 20.25 17.81 -6.08
CA GLU A 238 20.25 16.36 -6.09
C GLU A 238 20.17 15.78 -7.50
N ALA A 239 20.71 14.58 -7.66
CA ALA A 239 20.60 13.79 -8.88
C ALA A 239 20.79 12.30 -8.59
N TRP A 240 20.11 11.45 -9.34
CA TRP A 240 20.50 10.05 -9.50
C TRP A 240 21.48 9.93 -10.66
N VAL A 241 22.59 9.23 -10.44
CA VAL A 241 23.64 9.05 -11.44
C VAL A 241 24.00 7.58 -11.57
N TYR A 242 24.23 7.14 -12.82
CA TYR A 242 24.71 5.82 -13.16
C TYR A 242 25.99 5.99 -13.97
N PRO A 243 27.18 6.03 -13.34
CA PRO A 243 28.41 6.20 -14.06
C PRO A 243 28.80 4.94 -14.83
N GLN A 244 29.49 5.13 -15.96
CA GLN A 244 29.97 4.06 -16.83
C GLN A 244 31.42 4.30 -17.28
N PHE A 245 32.34 4.45 -16.34
CA PHE A 245 33.75 4.72 -16.59
C PHE A 245 34.40 3.68 -17.49
N ILE A 246 35.31 4.15 -18.34
CA ILE A 246 36.24 3.33 -19.13
C ILE A 246 37.69 3.65 -18.74
N ALA A 247 38.63 2.76 -19.10
CA ALA A 247 40.05 3.05 -18.93
C ALA A 247 40.46 4.34 -19.66
N GLY A 248 41.25 5.20 -19.00
CA GLY A 248 41.63 6.53 -19.47
C GLY A 248 40.70 7.65 -19.04
N ASP A 249 39.63 7.36 -18.30
CA ASP A 249 38.77 8.39 -17.68
C ASP A 249 39.32 8.86 -16.31
N GLU A 250 40.32 8.16 -15.76
CA GLU A 250 41.02 8.48 -14.51
C GLU A 250 41.85 9.79 -14.52
N THR A 251 41.77 10.63 -15.54
CA THR A 251 42.41 11.95 -15.56
C THR A 251 41.46 13.08 -15.95
N LYS A 252 40.18 12.74 -16.12
CA LYS A 252 39.16 13.64 -16.68
C LYS A 252 38.27 14.25 -15.61
N TYR A 253 37.53 15.27 -16.03
CA TYR A 253 36.69 16.12 -15.21
C TYR A 253 35.24 15.99 -15.67
N PHE A 254 34.40 15.28 -14.91
CA PHE A 254 33.02 15.01 -15.32
C PHE A 254 32.04 15.83 -14.49
N GLY A 255 31.36 16.78 -15.11
CA GLY A 255 30.28 17.53 -14.46
C GLY A 255 29.01 16.71 -14.36
N ILE A 256 28.38 16.69 -13.19
CA ILE A 256 27.07 16.08 -12.96
C ILE A 256 25.99 17.15 -13.06
N VAL A 257 26.03 18.14 -12.17
CA VAL A 257 25.20 19.35 -12.21
C VAL A 257 26.09 20.54 -11.89
N THR A 258 26.18 21.52 -12.80
CA THR A 258 27.13 22.63 -12.69
C THR A 258 26.52 23.95 -13.13
N LYS A 259 26.86 25.04 -12.42
CA LYS A 259 26.63 26.42 -12.87
C LYS A 259 27.99 27.09 -12.98
N ARG A 260 28.75 26.68 -14.00
CA ARG A 260 30.19 26.94 -14.17
C ARG A 260 30.53 27.26 -15.63
N ASN A 261 31.19 28.39 -15.86
CA ASN A 261 31.66 28.79 -17.19
C ASN A 261 33.10 28.33 -17.45
N ASP A 262 33.98 28.54 -16.48
CA ASP A 262 35.37 28.14 -16.47
C ASP A 262 35.91 28.08 -15.03
N TYR A 263 37.23 27.91 -14.87
CA TYR A 263 37.89 27.82 -13.56
C TYR A 263 37.84 29.12 -12.74
N THR A 264 37.67 30.27 -13.38
CA THR A 264 37.69 31.60 -12.76
C THR A 264 36.30 32.18 -12.52
N ASP A 265 35.29 31.70 -13.24
CA ASP A 265 33.92 32.21 -13.13
C ASP A 265 32.86 31.09 -13.07
N PHE A 266 32.38 30.84 -11.85
CA PHE A 266 31.36 29.83 -11.57
C PHE A 266 30.68 30.05 -10.22
N ASN A 267 29.59 29.32 -9.95
CA ASN A 267 28.89 29.37 -8.66
C ASN A 267 29.15 28.07 -7.89
N PHE A 268 28.77 26.95 -8.50
CA PHE A 268 29.02 25.63 -7.96
C PHE A 268 29.22 24.58 -9.06
N ALA A 269 29.85 23.47 -8.72
CA ALA A 269 29.87 22.27 -9.55
C ALA A 269 29.85 21.02 -8.69
N ILE A 270 28.91 20.12 -8.97
CA ILE A 270 28.95 18.72 -8.54
C ILE A 270 29.63 17.95 -9.67
N SER A 271 30.74 17.28 -9.37
CA SER A 271 31.57 16.64 -10.38
C SER A 271 32.32 15.42 -9.88
N TYR A 272 32.90 14.70 -10.81
CA TYR A 272 33.68 13.49 -10.57
C TYR A 272 35.07 13.65 -11.18
N MET A 273 36.12 13.54 -10.35
CA MET A 273 37.49 13.93 -10.70
C MET A 273 38.53 13.08 -9.94
N THR A 274 39.72 12.84 -10.51
CA THR A 274 40.77 12.02 -9.87
C THR A 274 41.79 12.78 -9.03
N PHE A 275 42.22 13.97 -9.43
CA PHE A 275 43.28 14.72 -8.72
C PHE A 275 44.53 13.90 -8.36
N GLY A 276 44.94 12.97 -9.23
CA GLY A 276 46.11 12.11 -8.98
C GLY A 276 45.83 10.93 -8.03
N LEU A 277 44.59 10.72 -7.60
CA LEU A 277 44.13 9.43 -7.06
C LEU A 277 44.02 8.40 -8.18
N PRO A 278 44.21 7.10 -7.89
CA PRO A 278 44.09 6.03 -8.88
C PRO A 278 42.65 5.80 -9.36
N TYR A 279 41.69 6.46 -8.73
CA TYR A 279 40.28 6.41 -9.10
C TYR A 279 39.62 7.77 -8.88
N PRO A 280 38.62 8.11 -9.70
CA PRO A 280 37.88 9.36 -9.54
C PRO A 280 36.97 9.34 -8.31
N THR A 281 36.75 10.52 -7.73
CA THR A 281 35.97 10.74 -6.52
C THR A 281 34.95 11.85 -6.73
N LEU A 282 33.88 11.84 -5.94
CA LEU A 282 32.87 12.90 -5.94
C LEU A 282 33.45 14.19 -5.33
N ASN A 283 33.24 15.31 -6.01
CA ASN A 283 33.76 16.62 -5.62
C ASN A 283 32.68 17.68 -5.75
N ILE A 284 32.69 18.62 -4.81
CA ILE A 284 31.88 19.82 -4.85
C ILE A 284 32.81 21.03 -4.88
N ASP A 285 32.73 21.82 -5.96
CA ASP A 285 33.45 23.10 -6.07
C ASP A 285 32.47 24.25 -5.85
N PHE A 286 32.90 25.30 -5.14
CA PHE A 286 32.22 26.58 -5.00
C PHE A 286 33.18 27.75 -5.25
N ARG A 287 32.62 28.85 -5.76
CA ARG A 287 33.34 30.11 -5.87
C ARG A 287 32.88 31.08 -4.79
N GLN A 288 33.83 31.61 -4.03
CA GLN A 288 33.58 32.62 -3.01
C GLN A 288 33.44 34.00 -3.66
N GLU A 289 32.54 34.83 -3.12
CA GLU A 289 32.24 36.18 -3.61
C GLU A 289 33.46 37.12 -3.50
N ASP A 290 34.26 36.97 -2.43
CA ASP A 290 35.31 37.91 -2.05
C ASP A 290 36.75 37.42 -2.34
N GLU A 291 36.92 36.21 -2.89
CA GLU A 291 38.24 35.58 -3.09
C GLU A 291 38.50 35.14 -4.54
N SER A 292 39.77 35.19 -4.94
CA SER A 292 40.24 34.59 -6.20
C SER A 292 40.27 33.06 -6.17
N ASP A 293 39.96 32.44 -5.03
CA ASP A 293 40.18 31.02 -4.78
C ASP A 293 38.90 30.18 -4.86
N THR A 294 39.06 28.98 -5.42
CA THR A 294 38.04 27.95 -5.49
C THR A 294 38.01 27.19 -4.18
N SER A 295 36.87 27.22 -3.49
CA SER A 295 36.61 26.36 -2.34
C SER A 295 36.17 24.98 -2.84
N ARG A 296 36.92 23.94 -2.48
CA ARG A 296 36.62 22.56 -2.90
C ARG A 296 36.34 21.67 -1.70
N PHE A 297 35.37 20.78 -1.86
CA PHE A 297 35.08 19.69 -0.96
C PHE A 297 35.25 18.37 -1.70
N ASN A 298 36.30 17.62 -1.37
CA ASN A 298 36.50 16.27 -1.89
C ASN A 298 35.92 15.28 -0.87
N THR A 299 34.95 14.46 -1.30
CA THR A 299 34.30 13.50 -0.39
C THR A 299 35.12 12.25 -0.13
N GLY A 300 36.13 11.97 -0.95
CA GLY A 300 36.85 10.70 -0.98
C GLY A 300 36.03 9.52 -1.50
N ILE A 301 34.75 9.72 -1.83
CA ILE A 301 33.85 8.66 -2.27
C ILE A 301 34.03 8.40 -3.76
N ALA A 302 34.43 7.18 -4.11
CA ALA A 302 34.35 6.65 -5.46
C ALA A 302 32.95 6.06 -5.69
N LEU A 303 32.30 6.45 -6.78
CA LEU A 303 31.01 5.87 -7.15
C LEU A 303 31.25 4.53 -7.84
N ASN A 304 30.42 3.54 -7.50
CA ASN A 304 30.50 2.23 -8.14
C ASN A 304 30.17 2.35 -9.63
N ASN A 305 31.02 1.77 -10.47
CA ASN A 305 30.80 1.76 -11.90
C ASN A 305 29.62 0.86 -12.25
N ASN A 306 28.73 1.32 -13.13
CA ASN A 306 27.51 0.60 -13.53
C ASN A 306 26.51 0.34 -12.38
N GLU A 307 26.42 1.24 -11.42
CA GLU A 307 25.41 1.21 -10.36
C GLU A 307 24.79 2.59 -10.17
N TRP A 308 23.50 2.65 -9.84
CA TRP A 308 22.85 3.92 -9.51
C TRP A 308 23.33 4.41 -8.14
N ALA A 309 23.60 5.72 -8.05
CA ALA A 309 23.89 6.41 -6.81
C ALA A 309 23.04 7.69 -6.72
N HIS A 310 22.51 7.97 -5.54
CA HIS A 310 21.82 9.23 -5.25
C HIS A 310 22.79 10.19 -4.60
N ILE A 311 22.96 11.36 -5.20
CA ILE A 311 23.86 12.40 -4.69
C ILE A 311 23.02 13.58 -4.29
N VAL A 312 23.20 14.05 -3.05
CA VAL A 312 22.58 15.29 -2.57
C VAL A 312 23.65 16.19 -1.99
N MET A 313 23.60 17.46 -2.36
CA MET A 313 24.42 18.52 -1.79
C MET A 313 23.49 19.56 -1.18
N THR A 314 23.71 19.92 0.09
CA THR A 314 23.00 21.01 0.76
C THR A 314 23.98 22.10 1.20
N PHE A 315 23.57 23.35 1.09
CA PHE A 315 24.32 24.51 1.52
C PHE A 315 23.43 25.45 2.34
N ASP A 316 23.91 25.88 3.50
CA ASP A 316 23.24 26.83 4.39
C ASP A 316 24.20 27.92 4.88
N GLN A 317 24.05 29.15 4.38
CA GLN A 317 24.85 30.29 4.82
C GLN A 317 24.52 30.72 6.27
N GLY A 318 23.31 30.43 6.75
CA GLY A 318 22.77 30.91 8.03
C GLY A 318 23.28 30.14 9.25
N VAL A 319 23.92 28.98 9.06
CA VAL A 319 24.46 28.18 10.18
C VAL A 319 25.91 28.51 10.50
N THR A 320 26.24 28.40 11.79
CA THR A 320 27.62 28.42 12.28
C THR A 320 28.21 27.00 12.22
N GLY A 321 29.33 26.81 11.52
CA GLY A 321 29.99 25.51 11.39
C GLY A 321 29.93 24.95 9.96
N GLU A 322 29.55 23.69 9.82
CA GLU A 322 29.50 22.99 8.52
C GLU A 322 28.29 23.47 7.70
N ARG A 323 28.56 24.38 6.77
CA ARG A 323 27.55 24.96 5.86
C ARG A 323 27.23 24.07 4.67
N LEU A 324 28.19 23.26 4.22
CA LEU A 324 28.06 22.35 3.10
C LEU A 324 27.94 20.92 3.64
N LYS A 325 26.91 20.19 3.22
CA LYS A 325 26.79 18.76 3.48
C LYS A 325 26.58 18.02 2.17
N VAL A 326 27.22 16.87 2.06
CA VAL A 326 27.05 15.97 0.91
C VAL A 326 26.54 14.64 1.42
N TYR A 327 25.56 14.10 0.72
CA TYR A 327 24.99 12.79 1.00
C TYR A 327 25.16 11.92 -0.24
N VAL A 328 25.56 10.67 -0.01
CA VAL A 328 25.58 9.63 -1.05
C VAL A 328 24.69 8.51 -0.54
N ASN A 329 23.70 8.12 -1.34
CA ASN A 329 22.73 7.08 -1.00
C ASN A 329 22.04 7.34 0.36
N GLY A 330 21.65 8.59 0.60
CA GLY A 330 20.96 8.98 1.84
C GLY A 330 21.87 9.13 3.08
N VAL A 331 23.16 8.80 2.99
CA VAL A 331 24.11 8.85 4.10
C VAL A 331 25.00 10.09 3.99
N LEU A 332 25.12 10.86 5.08
CA LEU A 332 26.04 12.00 5.16
C LEU A 332 27.49 11.52 5.01
N VAL A 333 28.23 12.09 4.05
CA VAL A 333 29.64 11.77 3.82
C VAL A 333 30.53 12.89 4.33
N THR A 334 31.57 12.52 5.07
CA THR A 334 32.60 13.46 5.51
C THR A 334 33.62 13.64 4.40
N GLY A 335 33.90 14.87 4.01
CA GLY A 335 34.94 15.21 3.03
C GLY A 335 36.13 15.90 3.67
N THR A 336 37.21 15.99 2.90
CA THR A 336 38.35 16.85 3.27
C THR A 336 38.14 18.22 2.62
N PRO A 337 38.08 19.32 3.40
CA PRO A 337 38.11 20.65 2.85
C PRO A 337 39.42 20.84 2.08
N GLY A 338 39.34 21.16 0.79
CA GLY A 338 40.49 21.54 -0.03
C GLY A 338 40.99 22.95 0.30
N SER A 339 41.94 23.46 -0.50
CA SER A 339 42.37 24.86 -0.43
C SER A 339 41.17 25.83 -0.47
N GLY A 340 41.20 26.88 0.37
CA GLY A 340 40.16 27.92 0.42
C GLY A 340 38.95 27.60 1.32
N ALA A 341 38.75 26.35 1.74
CA ALA A 341 37.57 25.93 2.51
C ALA A 341 37.62 26.29 4.02
N GLY A 342 38.63 27.04 4.46
CA GLY A 342 38.75 27.55 5.84
C GLY A 342 38.05 28.91 6.08
N GLY A 343 37.52 29.52 5.01
CA GLY A 343 36.82 30.81 5.04
C GLY A 343 35.30 30.69 5.20
N THR A 344 34.63 31.84 5.18
CA THR A 344 33.17 31.93 5.23
C THR A 344 32.62 31.51 3.86
N LEU A 345 32.26 30.24 3.67
CA LEU A 345 31.73 29.73 2.40
C LEU A 345 30.53 30.57 1.94
N HIS A 346 30.66 31.19 0.77
CA HIS A 346 29.63 31.97 0.08
C HIS A 346 29.53 31.49 -1.37
N ILE A 347 28.31 31.43 -1.91
CA ILE A 347 28.09 31.15 -3.32
C ILE A 347 28.06 32.49 -4.05
N LYS A 348 29.08 32.77 -4.86
CA LYS A 348 29.05 33.93 -5.78
C LYS A 348 27.79 33.83 -6.66
N PRO A 349 27.02 34.90 -6.93
CA PRO A 349 25.98 34.89 -7.95
C PRO A 349 26.60 34.93 -9.36
N GLY A 350 25.97 34.31 -10.38
CA GLY A 350 26.56 34.27 -11.72
C GLY A 350 25.54 34.07 -12.83
N ALA A 351 25.73 34.76 -13.95
CA ALA A 351 24.78 34.78 -15.07
C ALA A 351 24.95 33.62 -16.07
N PHE A 352 25.41 32.45 -15.59
CA PHE A 352 25.75 31.31 -16.45
C PHE A 352 24.64 30.26 -16.47
N PRO A 353 24.44 29.58 -17.60
CA PRO A 353 23.44 28.51 -17.65
C PRO A 353 23.80 27.40 -16.66
N LEU A 354 22.77 26.74 -16.16
CA LEU A 354 22.93 25.50 -15.43
C LEU A 354 23.12 24.37 -16.46
N ARG A 355 24.07 23.48 -16.21
CA ARG A 355 24.36 22.34 -17.08
C ARG A 355 24.27 21.04 -16.31
N VAL A 356 23.76 20.02 -17.00
CA VAL A 356 23.79 18.63 -16.55
C VAL A 356 24.68 17.84 -17.49
N GLY A 357 25.64 17.09 -16.94
CA GLY A 357 26.49 16.17 -17.69
C GLY A 357 27.78 16.76 -18.29
N MET A 358 28.09 18.04 -18.08
CA MET A 358 29.37 18.64 -18.49
C MET A 358 29.89 19.61 -17.43
N LEU A 359 31.21 19.67 -17.23
CA LEU A 359 31.78 20.53 -16.20
C LEU A 359 31.64 22.02 -16.56
N ASP A 360 32.23 22.44 -17.68
CA ASP A 360 32.25 23.84 -18.12
C ASP A 360 32.67 23.98 -19.60
N ASN A 361 32.94 25.20 -20.09
CA ASN A 361 33.36 25.42 -21.49
C ASN A 361 34.84 25.11 -21.76
N THR A 362 35.66 24.96 -20.71
CA THR A 362 37.10 24.65 -20.78
C THR A 362 37.33 23.14 -20.77
N PHE A 363 36.61 22.44 -19.90
CA PHE A 363 36.60 20.99 -19.74
C PHE A 363 35.32 20.44 -20.39
N THR A 364 35.44 20.14 -21.69
CA THR A 364 34.34 19.63 -22.52
C THR A 364 34.10 18.12 -22.36
N GLU A 365 34.77 17.51 -21.38
CA GLU A 365 34.50 16.14 -20.98
C GLU A 365 33.06 15.98 -20.46
N THR A 366 32.35 15.03 -21.06
CA THR A 366 30.99 14.66 -20.71
C THR A 366 30.99 13.62 -19.61
N PHE A 367 30.10 13.74 -18.63
CA PHE A 367 29.72 12.63 -17.75
C PHE A 367 29.40 11.39 -18.56
N ARG A 368 30.12 10.30 -18.35
CA ARG A 368 29.87 9.05 -19.07
C ARG A 368 28.89 8.20 -18.30
N GLY A 369 27.64 8.12 -18.76
CA GLY A 369 26.63 7.25 -18.16
C GLY A 369 25.22 7.82 -18.27
N LYS A 370 24.40 7.56 -17.26
CA LYS A 370 23.00 8.03 -17.21
C LYS A 370 22.78 8.94 -16.01
N ILE A 371 21.94 9.96 -16.17
CA ILE A 371 21.51 10.85 -15.10
C ILE A 371 19.98 10.91 -15.11
N ASP A 372 19.38 10.96 -13.93
CA ASP A 372 17.94 10.90 -13.72
C ASP A 372 17.55 11.74 -12.48
N GLU A 373 16.28 12.18 -12.40
CA GLU A 373 15.69 12.96 -11.30
C GLU A 373 16.58 14.10 -10.78
N VAL A 374 17.01 14.99 -11.67
CA VAL A 374 17.81 16.16 -11.26
C VAL A 374 16.88 17.18 -10.62
N ALA A 375 17.10 17.51 -9.35
CA ALA A 375 16.31 18.53 -8.67
C ALA A 375 17.16 19.58 -7.96
N MET A 376 16.62 20.80 -7.88
CA MET A 376 17.26 21.91 -7.19
C MET A 376 16.25 22.68 -6.33
N TYR A 377 16.67 23.07 -5.13
CA TYR A 377 15.84 23.75 -4.15
C TYR A 377 16.52 25.01 -3.63
N ASN A 378 15.73 26.05 -3.38
CA ASN A 378 16.17 27.25 -2.68
C ASN A 378 16.08 27.13 -1.15
N ARG A 379 16.08 25.90 -0.65
CA ARG A 379 16.07 25.55 0.78
C ARG A 379 17.01 24.39 1.05
N VAL A 380 17.31 24.19 2.33
CA VAL A 380 18.10 23.06 2.83
C VAL A 380 17.16 21.88 3.07
N LEU A 381 17.48 20.72 2.50
CA LEU A 381 16.85 19.47 2.89
C LEU A 381 17.46 18.97 4.21
N SER A 382 16.61 18.53 5.14
CA SER A 382 17.03 17.83 6.33
C SER A 382 17.54 16.41 5.99
N GLU A 383 18.34 15.82 6.89
CA GLU A 383 18.83 14.45 6.71
C GLU A 383 17.70 13.43 6.53
N SER A 384 16.59 13.57 7.25
CA SER A 384 15.40 12.72 7.09
C SER A 384 14.74 12.87 5.72
N GLU A 385 14.71 14.08 5.15
CA GLU A 385 14.20 14.30 3.80
C GLU A 385 15.12 13.67 2.75
N VAL A 386 16.44 13.80 2.93
CA VAL A 386 17.44 13.17 2.05
C VAL A 386 17.32 11.64 2.09
N GLN A 387 17.15 11.06 3.28
CA GLN A 387 16.90 9.62 3.42
C GLN A 387 15.59 9.20 2.77
N ALA A 388 14.49 9.95 2.93
CA ALA A 388 13.21 9.64 2.29
C ALA A 388 13.33 9.64 0.76
N ARG A 389 14.06 10.60 0.19
CA ARG A 389 14.34 10.71 -1.25
C ARG A 389 15.14 9.53 -1.79
N TYR A 390 16.18 9.12 -1.07
CA TYR A 390 16.94 7.93 -1.42
C TYR A 390 16.09 6.65 -1.30
N ARG A 391 15.36 6.50 -0.19
CA ARG A 391 14.54 5.32 0.09
C ARG A 391 13.51 5.06 -0.99
N ARG A 392 12.85 6.12 -1.47
CA ARG A 392 11.87 6.05 -2.56
C ARG A 392 12.45 5.43 -3.84
N GLY A 393 13.68 5.76 -4.22
CA GLY A 393 14.35 5.15 -5.40
C GLY A 393 14.96 3.78 -5.13
N SER A 394 15.44 3.56 -3.90
CA SER A 394 16.04 2.27 -3.52
C SER A 394 15.01 1.14 -3.34
N ASN A 395 13.80 1.46 -2.86
CA ASN A 395 12.73 0.48 -2.63
C ASN A 395 12.00 0.15 -3.93
N ARG A 396 11.75 -1.13 -4.21
CA ARG A 396 10.92 -1.55 -5.36
C ARG A 396 9.91 -2.60 -4.96
N LEU A 397 8.67 -2.41 -5.41
CA LEU A 397 7.61 -3.40 -5.41
C LEU A 397 7.34 -3.83 -6.85
N LYS A 398 7.75 -5.05 -7.18
CA LYS A 398 7.69 -5.61 -8.53
C LYS A 398 6.64 -6.71 -8.59
N PHE A 399 5.50 -6.42 -9.19
CA PHE A 399 4.40 -7.36 -9.32
C PHE A 399 4.46 -8.13 -10.64
N GLN A 400 4.10 -9.40 -10.58
CA GLN A 400 3.76 -10.22 -11.73
C GLN A 400 2.50 -11.01 -11.40
N VAL A 401 1.75 -11.40 -12.42
CA VAL A 401 0.46 -12.07 -12.27
C VAL A 401 0.42 -13.39 -12.99
N GLN A 402 -0.49 -14.25 -12.57
CA GLN A 402 -0.70 -15.54 -13.18
C GLN A 402 -2.20 -15.87 -13.16
N THR A 403 -2.68 -16.49 -14.24
CA THR A 403 -3.98 -17.16 -14.24
C THR A 403 -3.84 -18.67 -14.40
N CYS A 404 -4.86 -19.40 -13.95
CA CYS A 404 -4.87 -20.86 -13.94
C CYS A 404 -6.29 -21.42 -14.04
N ALA A 405 -6.43 -22.61 -14.60
CA ALA A 405 -7.73 -23.27 -14.79
C ALA A 405 -8.33 -23.78 -13.47
N THR A 406 -7.50 -24.30 -12.57
CA THR A 406 -7.90 -24.78 -11.24
C THR A 406 -6.92 -24.30 -10.17
N PRO A 407 -7.36 -24.12 -8.90
CA PRO A 407 -6.46 -23.71 -7.81
C PRO A 407 -5.25 -24.62 -7.60
N ALA A 408 -5.44 -25.95 -7.76
CA ALA A 408 -4.37 -26.93 -7.60
C ALA A 408 -3.30 -26.88 -8.72
N ALA A 409 -3.63 -26.31 -9.88
CA ALA A 409 -2.75 -26.20 -11.04
C ALA A 409 -2.16 -24.79 -11.22
N CYS A 410 -2.18 -23.94 -10.19
CA CYS A 410 -1.63 -22.58 -10.24
C CYS A 410 -0.11 -22.57 -9.96
N ASN A 411 0.66 -23.21 -10.85
CA ASN A 411 2.11 -23.43 -10.74
C ASN A 411 2.91 -23.08 -12.01
N GLY A 412 2.29 -22.45 -13.01
CA GLY A 412 3.00 -21.95 -14.20
C GLY A 412 3.79 -20.65 -13.95
N THR A 413 4.13 -19.96 -15.03
CA THR A 413 4.94 -18.73 -15.00
C THR A 413 4.12 -17.51 -14.58
N PHE A 414 4.72 -16.63 -13.78
CA PHE A 414 4.22 -15.28 -13.50
C PHE A 414 4.67 -14.31 -14.59
N LEU A 415 3.76 -13.48 -15.07
CA LEU A 415 3.97 -12.58 -16.21
C LEU A 415 3.79 -11.12 -15.80
N GLY A 416 4.59 -10.26 -16.41
CA GLY A 416 4.48 -8.81 -16.31
C GLY A 416 3.58 -8.21 -17.41
N PRO A 417 3.60 -6.87 -17.58
CA PRO A 417 2.74 -6.13 -18.51
C PRO A 417 2.94 -6.49 -19.99
N ASP A 418 4.11 -7.00 -20.38
CA ASP A 418 4.39 -7.42 -21.77
C ASP A 418 4.01 -8.89 -22.05
N GLY A 419 3.43 -9.58 -21.06
CA GLY A 419 3.10 -11.00 -21.16
C GLY A 419 4.31 -11.93 -21.02
N THR A 420 5.47 -11.44 -20.56
CA THR A 420 6.68 -12.23 -20.30
C THR A 420 7.05 -12.25 -18.82
N ALA A 421 7.94 -13.17 -18.45
CA ALA A 421 8.48 -13.24 -17.08
C ALA A 421 9.59 -12.20 -16.81
N ALA A 422 10.00 -11.43 -17.82
CA ALA A 422 11.11 -10.48 -17.70
C ALA A 422 10.67 -9.10 -17.22
N THR A 423 9.37 -8.78 -17.34
CA THR A 423 8.82 -7.47 -16.94
C THR A 423 7.98 -7.57 -15.68
N TYR A 424 7.71 -6.40 -15.10
CA TYR A 424 7.02 -6.26 -13.82
C TYR A 424 6.04 -5.10 -13.90
N TYR A 425 4.89 -5.24 -13.26
CA TYR A 425 4.05 -4.11 -12.90
C TYR A 425 4.71 -3.42 -11.70
N THR A 426 5.00 -2.12 -11.83
CA THR A 426 5.72 -1.35 -10.81
C THR A 426 5.15 0.06 -10.71
N GLU A 427 5.54 0.82 -9.70
CA GLU A 427 5.20 2.24 -9.56
C GLU A 427 6.11 3.15 -10.42
N ALA A 428 7.01 2.59 -11.23
CA ALA A 428 7.91 3.37 -12.08
C ALA A 428 7.09 4.26 -13.04
N ALA A 429 7.43 5.56 -13.10
CA ALA A 429 6.70 6.64 -13.78
C ALA A 429 5.37 7.09 -13.15
N GLN A 430 5.03 6.69 -11.92
CA GLN A 430 3.83 7.20 -11.23
C GLN A 430 4.17 8.44 -10.38
N TYR A 431 3.91 9.63 -10.90
CA TYR A 431 4.09 10.92 -10.19
C TYR A 431 2.95 11.24 -9.19
N ASP A 432 1.99 10.31 -9.00
CA ASP A 432 0.88 10.52 -8.07
C ASP A 432 1.38 10.48 -6.62
N ILE A 433 0.96 11.48 -5.85
CA ILE A 433 1.20 11.62 -4.40
C ILE A 433 0.41 10.61 -3.56
N ALA A 434 -0.55 9.89 -4.16
CA ALA A 434 -1.33 8.88 -3.48
C ALA A 434 -0.50 7.61 -3.17
N ALA A 435 -0.71 7.02 -1.99
CA ALA A 435 -0.12 5.73 -1.62
C ALA A 435 -0.78 4.54 -2.35
N LEU A 436 -2.00 4.73 -2.87
CA LEU A 436 -2.67 3.73 -3.69
C LEU A 436 -2.11 3.79 -5.11
N THR A 437 -1.48 2.69 -5.54
CA THR A 437 -1.14 2.46 -6.93
C THR A 437 -2.21 1.60 -7.58
N SER A 438 -2.61 1.98 -8.80
CA SER A 438 -3.68 1.33 -9.55
C SER A 438 -3.25 1.13 -11.01
N ILE A 439 -3.02 -0.13 -11.41
CA ILE A 439 -2.57 -0.47 -12.76
C ILE A 439 -3.57 -1.39 -13.46
N ASN A 440 -3.82 -1.09 -14.74
CA ASN A 440 -4.65 -1.93 -15.59
C ASN A 440 -3.89 -3.18 -16.03
N LEU A 441 -4.58 -4.31 -15.97
CA LEU A 441 -4.10 -5.59 -16.49
C LEU A 441 -4.66 -5.79 -17.91
N THR A 442 -3.76 -6.05 -18.86
CA THR A 442 -4.13 -6.26 -20.27
C THR A 442 -3.93 -7.72 -20.64
N GLY A 443 -4.95 -8.35 -21.24
CA GLY A 443 -4.85 -9.75 -21.72
C GLY A 443 -4.80 -10.80 -20.61
N VAL A 444 -5.17 -10.45 -19.37
CA VAL A 444 -5.16 -11.38 -18.23
C VAL A 444 -6.55 -11.97 -18.02
N SER A 445 -6.80 -13.15 -18.59
CA SER A 445 -8.06 -13.88 -18.45
C SER A 445 -7.86 -15.28 -17.86
N GLY A 446 -8.80 -15.72 -17.03
CA GLY A 446 -8.84 -17.09 -16.53
C GLY A 446 -9.72 -17.26 -15.29
N ASN A 447 -9.96 -18.51 -14.92
CA ASN A 447 -10.84 -18.85 -13.80
C ASN A 447 -10.25 -18.44 -12.44
N ASN A 448 -8.93 -18.52 -12.31
CA ASN A 448 -8.26 -18.24 -11.05
C ASN A 448 -7.10 -17.27 -11.30
N PHE A 449 -6.78 -16.46 -10.30
CA PHE A 449 -5.73 -15.46 -10.35
C PHE A 449 -4.78 -15.60 -9.16
N ARG A 450 -3.52 -15.27 -9.38
CA ARG A 450 -2.50 -15.07 -8.34
C ARG A 450 -1.61 -13.90 -8.72
N TYR A 451 -1.06 -13.25 -7.72
CA TYR A 451 0.06 -12.33 -7.91
C TYR A 451 1.28 -12.81 -7.14
N LYS A 452 2.44 -12.43 -7.67
CA LYS A 452 3.72 -12.48 -6.99
C LYS A 452 4.21 -11.04 -6.86
N VAL A 453 4.66 -10.67 -5.68
CA VAL A 453 5.44 -9.44 -5.48
C VAL A 453 6.87 -9.82 -5.12
N THR A 454 7.81 -9.25 -5.87
CA THR A 454 9.22 -9.22 -5.50
C THR A 454 9.49 -7.87 -4.87
N MET A 455 9.99 -7.88 -3.63
CA MET A 455 10.37 -6.69 -2.87
C MET A 455 11.89 -6.58 -2.95
N GLU A 456 12.41 -5.41 -3.30
CA GLU A 456 13.85 -5.16 -3.38
C GLU A 456 14.21 -3.85 -2.68
N ASN A 457 15.42 -3.78 -2.14
CA ASN A 457 16.05 -2.55 -1.67
C ASN A 457 17.52 -2.51 -2.12
N ASP A 458 18.11 -1.32 -2.33
CA ASP A 458 19.55 -1.22 -2.68
C ASP A 458 20.50 -1.30 -1.46
N GLU A 459 19.96 -1.18 -0.24
CA GLU A 459 20.60 -1.26 1.07
C GLU A 459 19.93 -2.25 2.03
N GLY A 460 20.74 -3.06 2.72
CA GLY A 460 20.17 -4.15 3.52
C GLY A 460 19.44 -3.72 4.80
N THR A 461 19.49 -2.45 5.20
CA THR A 461 18.86 -1.96 6.44
C THR A 461 17.43 -1.45 6.21
N LEU A 462 17.03 -1.25 4.96
CA LEU A 462 15.77 -0.65 4.57
C LEU A 462 14.88 -1.70 3.90
N THR A 463 13.56 -1.50 3.98
CA THR A 463 12.60 -2.43 3.40
C THR A 463 11.44 -1.68 2.76
N PRO A 464 10.96 -2.12 1.59
CA PRO A 464 9.65 -1.73 1.11
C PRO A 464 8.58 -2.24 2.07
N LEU A 465 7.46 -1.52 2.14
CA LEU A 465 6.29 -1.91 2.95
C LEU A 465 5.07 -2.05 2.06
N LEU A 466 4.43 -3.22 2.08
CA LEU A 466 3.21 -3.51 1.34
C LEU A 466 2.04 -3.72 2.31
N LYS A 467 1.08 -2.78 2.32
CA LYS A 467 -0.04 -2.75 3.26
C LYS A 467 -1.25 -3.51 2.75
N SER A 468 -1.53 -3.40 1.46
CA SER A 468 -2.62 -4.16 0.84
C SER A 468 -2.40 -4.36 -0.64
N VAL A 469 -2.99 -5.42 -1.18
CA VAL A 469 -3.14 -5.66 -2.62
C VAL A 469 -4.60 -6.00 -2.88
N ALA A 470 -5.18 -5.45 -3.93
CA ALA A 470 -6.52 -5.75 -4.40
C ALA A 470 -6.50 -6.08 -5.91
N VAL A 471 -7.44 -6.92 -6.33
CA VAL A 471 -7.59 -7.35 -7.72
C VAL A 471 -9.03 -7.16 -8.18
N THR A 472 -9.22 -6.70 -9.41
CA THR A 472 -10.54 -6.54 -10.06
C THR A 472 -10.71 -7.55 -11.20
N PRO A 473 -11.89 -8.21 -11.31
CA PRO A 473 -13.05 -8.09 -10.42
C PRO A 473 -12.80 -8.70 -9.04
N VAL A 474 -13.48 -8.15 -8.04
CA VAL A 474 -13.48 -8.72 -6.69
C VAL A 474 -14.21 -10.06 -6.72
N THR A 475 -13.57 -11.12 -6.22
CA THR A 475 -14.20 -12.44 -6.05
C THR A 475 -14.67 -12.69 -4.63
N TYR A 476 -15.49 -13.72 -4.43
CA TYR A 476 -16.04 -14.15 -3.15
C TYR A 476 -15.80 -15.65 -2.94
N SER A 477 -15.82 -16.09 -1.69
CA SER A 477 -15.53 -17.49 -1.35
C SER A 477 -16.55 -18.45 -1.97
N VAL A 478 -16.05 -19.43 -2.73
CA VAL A 478 -16.82 -20.57 -3.24
C VAL A 478 -16.92 -21.72 -2.23
N ALA A 479 -16.26 -21.61 -1.07
CA ALA A 479 -16.22 -22.64 -0.04
C ALA A 479 -17.51 -22.74 0.81
N LYS A 480 -18.50 -21.90 0.54
CA LYS A 480 -19.81 -21.85 1.23
C LYS A 480 -19.68 -21.74 2.76
N PRO A 481 -19.01 -20.68 3.28
CA PRO A 481 -18.91 -20.50 4.72
C PRO A 481 -20.30 -20.36 5.33
N ASN A 482 -20.44 -20.72 6.61
CA ASN A 482 -21.75 -20.72 7.27
C ASN A 482 -21.72 -20.17 8.69
N ILE A 483 -22.88 -19.68 9.13
CA ILE A 483 -23.17 -19.43 10.53
C ILE A 483 -24.19 -20.45 11.04
N ALA A 484 -24.02 -20.91 12.27
CA ALA A 484 -24.95 -21.82 12.94
C ALA A 484 -25.59 -21.11 14.13
N ALA A 485 -26.93 -21.13 14.22
CA ALA A 485 -27.63 -20.62 15.40
C ALA A 485 -27.30 -21.51 16.61
N GLN A 486 -26.89 -20.92 17.73
CA GLN A 486 -26.56 -21.66 18.95
C GLN A 486 -27.80 -22.03 19.76
N ASN A 487 -28.70 -21.06 19.97
CA ASN A 487 -29.91 -21.21 20.77
C ASN A 487 -31.08 -21.68 19.89
N GLY A 488 -31.66 -22.82 20.24
CA GLY A 488 -32.83 -23.36 19.54
C GLY A 488 -34.17 -22.90 20.10
N VAL A 489 -35.23 -23.10 19.34
CA VAL A 489 -36.62 -22.87 19.76
C VAL A 489 -37.38 -24.20 19.82
N THR A 490 -38.02 -24.48 20.95
CA THR A 490 -38.87 -25.66 21.09
C THR A 490 -40.15 -25.50 20.28
N TYR A 491 -40.55 -26.53 19.55
CA TYR A 491 -41.75 -26.53 18.72
C TYR A 491 -42.49 -27.87 18.80
N LYS A 492 -43.83 -27.80 18.72
CA LYS A 492 -44.70 -28.91 18.31
C LYS A 492 -45.18 -28.76 16.88
N LYS A 493 -45.39 -27.52 16.43
CA LYS A 493 -45.77 -27.19 15.05
C LYS A 493 -44.88 -26.06 14.54
N LEU A 494 -44.59 -26.08 13.24
CA LEU A 494 -43.92 -24.98 12.53
C LEU A 494 -44.86 -24.48 11.43
N THR A 495 -44.92 -23.17 11.26
CA THR A 495 -45.87 -22.52 10.33
C THR A 495 -45.17 -21.62 9.34
N SER A 496 -44.02 -21.05 9.67
CA SER A 496 -43.29 -20.17 8.78
C SER A 496 -41.79 -20.19 9.00
N PHE A 497 -41.05 -19.93 7.91
CA PHE A 497 -39.62 -19.67 7.90
C PHE A 497 -39.36 -18.48 6.97
N ALA A 498 -38.66 -17.47 7.47
CA ALA A 498 -38.27 -16.32 6.67
C ALA A 498 -36.83 -15.94 6.98
N ALA A 499 -36.13 -15.41 5.99
CA ALA A 499 -34.81 -14.82 6.16
C ALA A 499 -34.75 -13.47 5.43
N ILE A 500 -34.09 -12.50 6.06
CA ILE A 500 -33.78 -11.22 5.43
C ILE A 500 -32.35 -11.30 4.91
N THR A 501 -32.20 -11.38 3.60
CA THR A 501 -30.92 -11.51 2.90
C THR A 501 -30.76 -10.38 1.89
N SER A 502 -29.52 -9.98 1.59
CA SER A 502 -29.24 -9.00 0.53
C SER A 502 -27.99 -9.35 -0.27
N GLY A 503 -27.83 -8.73 -1.44
CA GLY A 503 -26.75 -9.01 -2.39
C GLY A 503 -27.22 -9.88 -3.56
N ALA A 504 -26.36 -10.05 -4.56
CA ALA A 504 -26.65 -10.86 -5.74
C ALA A 504 -26.40 -12.37 -5.51
N GLY A 505 -25.69 -12.74 -4.44
CA GLY A 505 -25.45 -14.12 -4.03
C GLY A 505 -26.65 -14.70 -3.24
N VAL A 506 -26.58 -15.98 -2.92
CA VAL A 506 -27.70 -16.71 -2.27
C VAL A 506 -27.30 -17.14 -0.86
N VAL A 507 -28.21 -17.01 0.10
CA VAL A 507 -28.08 -17.68 1.42
C VAL A 507 -29.02 -18.86 1.46
N LYS A 508 -28.47 -20.06 1.67
CA LYS A 508 -29.24 -21.30 1.83
C LYS A 508 -29.11 -21.86 3.23
N PHE A 509 -30.03 -22.71 3.63
CA PHE A 509 -30.21 -23.12 5.01
C PHE A 509 -30.30 -24.64 5.14
N GLN A 510 -29.86 -25.12 6.30
CA GLN A 510 -30.21 -26.43 6.85
C GLN A 510 -31.00 -26.23 8.14
N LEU A 511 -32.05 -27.00 8.33
CA LEU A 511 -32.74 -27.09 9.63
C LEU A 511 -31.96 -28.06 10.53
N VAL A 512 -31.73 -27.67 11.77
CA VAL A 512 -31.00 -28.50 12.74
C VAL A 512 -31.92 -28.83 13.90
N LYS A 513 -32.26 -30.11 14.06
CA LYS A 513 -32.99 -30.61 15.23
C LYS A 513 -32.03 -31.44 16.08
N GLU A 514 -31.83 -31.04 17.33
CA GLU A 514 -31.06 -31.82 18.34
C GLU A 514 -29.67 -32.26 17.87
N GLY A 515 -29.05 -31.51 16.95
CA GLY A 515 -27.72 -31.78 16.39
C GLY A 515 -27.71 -32.41 15.00
N SER A 516 -28.83 -32.99 14.56
CA SER A 516 -29.00 -33.53 13.21
C SER A 516 -29.46 -32.46 12.24
N ALA A 517 -28.81 -32.36 11.07
CA ALA A 517 -29.14 -31.40 10.02
C ALA A 517 -30.04 -32.03 8.95
N TYR A 518 -30.95 -31.22 8.40
CA TYR A 518 -31.96 -31.65 7.44
C TYR A 518 -32.17 -30.61 6.34
N TYR A 519 -32.60 -31.10 5.18
CA TYR A 519 -32.96 -30.31 4.01
C TYR A 519 -34.13 -30.97 3.27
N TRP A 520 -34.81 -30.21 2.41
CA TRP A 520 -35.80 -30.68 1.47
C TRP A 520 -35.14 -31.10 0.17
N ASN A 521 -35.30 -32.36 -0.23
CA ASN A 521 -34.65 -32.92 -1.43
C ASN A 521 -35.45 -32.72 -2.73
N GLY A 522 -36.57 -31.99 -2.68
CA GLY A 522 -37.54 -31.82 -3.78
C GLY A 522 -38.83 -32.61 -3.57
N THR A 523 -38.79 -33.70 -2.81
CA THR A 523 -39.92 -34.62 -2.62
C THR A 523 -40.28 -34.83 -1.15
N SER A 524 -39.28 -34.90 -0.28
CA SER A 524 -39.45 -35.08 1.16
C SER A 524 -38.32 -34.41 1.94
N TRP A 525 -38.50 -34.27 3.26
CA TRP A 525 -37.40 -33.97 4.16
C TRP A 525 -36.40 -35.14 4.19
N ALA A 526 -35.11 -34.83 4.27
CA ALA A 526 -34.02 -35.79 4.30
C ALA A 526 -32.86 -35.28 5.18
N SER A 527 -32.03 -36.20 5.67
CA SER A 527 -30.82 -35.85 6.43
C SER A 527 -29.79 -35.16 5.53
N ALA A 528 -29.20 -34.07 6.01
CA ALA A 528 -28.16 -33.34 5.31
C ALA A 528 -26.77 -33.83 5.74
N THR A 529 -26.00 -34.39 4.80
CA THR A 529 -24.66 -34.97 5.06
C THR A 529 -23.50 -34.13 4.54
N THR A 530 -23.78 -33.07 3.77
CA THR A 530 -22.79 -32.19 3.13
C THR A 530 -23.27 -30.74 3.18
N SER A 531 -22.39 -29.78 2.89
CA SER A 531 -22.73 -28.35 2.77
C SER A 531 -23.52 -28.01 1.49
N SER A 532 -23.68 -28.96 0.56
CA SER A 532 -24.51 -28.79 -0.64
C SER A 532 -25.98 -29.17 -0.43
N HIS A 533 -26.29 -29.92 0.64
CA HIS A 533 -27.66 -30.28 1.01
C HIS A 533 -28.33 -29.12 1.74
N THR A 534 -28.77 -28.12 1.00
CA THR A 534 -29.31 -26.86 1.53
C THR A 534 -30.53 -26.39 0.71
N ASN A 535 -31.35 -25.52 1.29
CA ASN A 535 -32.50 -24.91 0.60
C ASN A 535 -32.55 -23.41 0.83
N THR A 536 -33.17 -22.68 -0.08
CA THR A 536 -33.54 -21.28 0.14
C THR A 536 -34.58 -21.15 1.27
N ALA A 537 -34.68 -19.96 1.87
CA ALA A 537 -35.69 -19.70 2.90
C ALA A 537 -37.12 -19.92 2.38
N SER A 538 -37.39 -19.61 1.11
CA SER A 538 -38.69 -19.81 0.47
C SER A 538 -39.06 -21.29 0.33
N GLU A 539 -38.11 -22.13 -0.09
CA GLU A 539 -38.30 -23.58 -0.19
C GLU A 539 -38.58 -24.21 1.19
N ILE A 540 -37.84 -23.78 2.22
CA ILE A 540 -38.12 -24.21 3.60
C ILE A 540 -39.52 -23.77 4.00
N ASN A 541 -39.88 -22.50 3.81
CA ASN A 541 -41.19 -21.98 4.19
C ASN A 541 -42.35 -22.78 3.58
N ALA A 542 -42.22 -23.16 2.31
CA ALA A 542 -43.23 -23.95 1.59
C ALA A 542 -43.44 -25.35 2.18
N HIS A 543 -42.46 -25.91 2.90
CA HIS A 543 -42.46 -27.31 3.34
C HIS A 543 -42.27 -27.50 4.85
N ILE A 544 -42.04 -26.42 5.61
CA ILE A 544 -41.72 -26.48 7.05
C ILE A 544 -42.87 -27.04 7.89
N ALA A 545 -44.12 -26.89 7.44
CA ALA A 545 -45.29 -27.44 8.11
C ALA A 545 -45.28 -28.99 8.19
N ALA A 546 -44.61 -29.66 7.25
CA ALA A 546 -44.46 -31.12 7.24
C ALA A 546 -43.26 -31.62 8.05
N PHE A 547 -42.34 -30.72 8.45
CA PHE A 547 -41.12 -31.09 9.15
C PHE A 547 -41.35 -31.82 10.50
N PRO A 548 -42.29 -31.38 11.37
CA PRO A 548 -42.55 -32.08 12.63
C PRO A 548 -43.06 -33.51 12.44
N SER A 549 -43.81 -33.79 11.37
CA SER A 549 -44.28 -35.15 11.07
C SER A 549 -43.15 -36.08 10.62
N PHE A 550 -42.08 -35.51 10.04
CA PHE A 550 -40.92 -36.26 9.57
C PHE A 550 -39.86 -36.43 10.66
N ALA A 551 -39.40 -35.31 11.25
CA ALA A 551 -38.30 -35.30 12.20
C ALA A 551 -38.76 -35.40 13.66
N GLY A 552 -40.07 -35.31 13.93
CA GLY A 552 -40.65 -35.20 15.28
C GLY A 552 -40.52 -33.79 15.87
N THR A 553 -41.18 -33.55 17.01
CA THR A 553 -41.08 -32.29 17.78
C THR A 553 -39.74 -32.18 18.52
N GLY A 554 -39.32 -30.97 18.90
CA GLY A 554 -38.06 -30.79 19.66
C GLY A 554 -37.54 -29.36 19.60
N SER A 555 -36.23 -29.17 19.77
CA SER A 555 -35.57 -27.87 19.63
C SER A 555 -35.01 -27.66 18.23
N LEU A 556 -35.46 -26.60 17.54
CA LEU A 556 -35.05 -26.22 16.19
C LEU A 556 -33.96 -25.14 16.22
N ARG A 557 -32.90 -25.35 15.45
CA ARG A 557 -31.86 -24.40 15.07
C ARG A 557 -31.71 -24.39 13.54
N PHE A 558 -30.80 -23.59 13.03
CA PHE A 558 -30.44 -23.62 11.61
C PHE A 558 -28.93 -23.42 11.41
N LYS A 559 -28.46 -23.81 10.22
CA LYS A 559 -27.21 -23.34 9.63
C LYS A 559 -27.54 -22.54 8.39
N ALA A 560 -26.90 -21.39 8.20
CA ALA A 560 -27.04 -20.53 7.04
C ALA A 560 -25.71 -20.48 6.28
N PHE A 561 -25.72 -20.98 5.05
CA PHE A 561 -24.59 -21.08 4.13
C PHE A 561 -24.65 -19.91 3.14
N PHE A 562 -23.54 -19.18 3.04
CA PHE A 562 -23.40 -18.04 2.15
C PHE A 562 -22.78 -18.51 0.84
N GLU A 563 -23.57 -18.50 -0.23
CA GLU A 563 -23.16 -19.03 -1.53
C GLU A 563 -22.89 -17.89 -2.52
N SER A 564 -21.76 -18.02 -3.22
CA SER A 564 -21.39 -17.25 -4.41
C SER A 564 -20.97 -18.27 -5.47
N ASP A 565 -21.95 -18.90 -6.12
CA ASP A 565 -21.73 -20.08 -6.97
C ASP A 565 -20.80 -19.83 -8.18
N ASP A 566 -20.67 -18.58 -8.65
CA ASP A 566 -19.71 -18.20 -9.69
C ASP A 566 -18.45 -17.49 -9.15
N GLY A 567 -18.42 -17.24 -7.83
CA GLY A 567 -17.39 -16.45 -7.16
C GLY A 567 -17.51 -14.93 -7.35
N THR A 568 -18.58 -14.40 -7.94
CA THR A 568 -18.71 -12.95 -8.26
C THR A 568 -19.72 -12.20 -7.38
N ALA A 569 -20.47 -12.91 -6.55
CA ALA A 569 -21.67 -12.36 -5.92
C ALA A 569 -21.57 -12.30 -4.39
N LYS A 570 -21.76 -11.10 -3.82
CA LYS A 570 -21.91 -10.92 -2.37
C LYS A 570 -23.24 -11.50 -1.90
N SER A 571 -23.22 -12.25 -0.80
CA SER A 571 -24.43 -12.61 -0.04
C SER A 571 -24.33 -12.12 1.40
N SER A 572 -25.46 -11.76 1.99
CA SER A 572 -25.57 -11.28 3.37
C SER A 572 -26.85 -11.78 4.03
N LEU A 573 -26.81 -11.92 5.34
CA LEU A 573 -27.94 -12.33 6.18
C LEU A 573 -28.07 -11.35 7.35
N THR A 574 -29.26 -10.76 7.47
CA THR A 574 -29.61 -9.84 8.58
C THR A 574 -30.35 -10.59 9.68
N SER A 575 -31.33 -11.41 9.34
CA SER A 575 -32.12 -12.14 10.32
C SER A 575 -32.77 -13.39 9.75
N VAL A 576 -33.10 -14.32 10.64
CA VAL A 576 -33.97 -15.48 10.36
C VAL A 576 -35.12 -15.46 11.35
N THR A 577 -36.34 -15.67 10.87
CA THR A 577 -37.56 -15.72 11.69
C THR A 577 -38.28 -17.04 11.46
N VAL A 578 -38.64 -17.72 12.54
CA VAL A 578 -39.43 -18.95 12.54
C VAL A 578 -40.70 -18.75 13.35
N GLY A 579 -41.83 -19.15 12.77
CA GLY A 579 -43.14 -19.17 13.43
C GLY A 579 -43.61 -20.61 13.68
N GLY A 580 -44.36 -20.81 14.76
CA GLY A 580 -44.89 -22.13 15.12
C GLY A 580 -45.73 -22.12 16.38
N ALA A 581 -45.99 -23.30 16.95
CA ALA A 581 -46.69 -23.48 18.22
C ALA A 581 -45.93 -24.45 19.14
N ARG A 582 -46.00 -24.23 20.46
CA ARG A 582 -45.27 -25.00 21.49
C ARG A 582 -46.01 -26.20 22.07
#